data_AF-A0A2P6SEC1-F1
#
_entry.id   AF-A0A2P6SEC1-F1
#
_cell.length_a   1.000
_cell.length_b   1.000
_cell.length_c   1.000
_cell.angle_alpha   90.00
_cell.angle_beta   90.00
_cell.angle_gamma   90.00
#
_symmetry.space_group_name_H-M   'P 1'
#
loop_
_entity.id
_entity.type
_entity.pdbx_description
1 polymer ?
#
loop_
_entity_poly.entity_id
_entity_poly.type
_entity_poly.pdbx_seq_one_letter_code
_entity_poly.pdbx_strand_id
1 'polypeptide(L)'
;MMLMINPKKKLSTLWSMVGLKVFKDMPGSLCQGSVHACFECTIWLFPPQVKFPLCTLAEIPRTAAHCIEYAHLIKWDEVHSGEAFDLDDPEHIKWVYDEANKRAELFGIQELHCLSLRGL
;
A
#
# COMPACT_ATOMS: atom_id res chain seq x y z
N MET A 1 -21.95 -27.86 44.07
CA MET A 1 -22.13 -26.44 44.38
C MET A 1 -21.74 -25.65 43.14
N MET A 2 -22.75 -25.17 42.42
CA MET A 2 -22.65 -24.42 41.17
C MET A 2 -22.11 -23.02 41.49
N LEU A 3 -20.90 -22.67 41.03
CA LEU A 3 -20.40 -21.30 41.13
C LEU A 3 -20.18 -20.73 39.73
N MET A 4 -21.29 -20.19 39.21
CA MET A 4 -21.43 -19.01 38.37
C MET A 4 -20.22 -18.61 37.50
N ILE A 5 -20.24 -19.08 36.26
CA ILE A 5 -19.47 -18.53 35.14
C ILE A 5 -20.00 -17.12 34.85
N ASN A 6 -19.19 -16.10 35.14
CA ASN A 6 -19.54 -14.69 34.96
C ASN A 6 -19.26 -14.25 33.49
N PRO A 7 -20.27 -13.90 32.67
CA PRO A 7 -20.11 -13.75 31.22
C PRO A 7 -19.51 -12.40 30.78
N LYS A 8 -19.18 -11.50 31.70
CA LYS A 8 -18.78 -10.11 31.41
C LYS A 8 -17.31 -9.93 31.02
N LYS A 9 -16.45 -10.94 31.19
CA LYS A 9 -15.00 -10.81 30.90
C LYS A 9 -14.58 -11.25 29.50
N LYS A 10 -15.47 -11.85 28.71
CA LYS A 10 -15.13 -12.36 27.36
C LYS A 10 -15.21 -11.30 26.26
N LEU A 11 -15.80 -10.14 26.54
CA LEU A 11 -16.01 -9.08 25.55
C LEU A 11 -14.85 -8.08 25.45
N SER A 12 -13.96 -7.98 26.45
CA SER A 12 -12.86 -7.01 26.39
C SER A 12 -11.65 -7.49 25.58
N THR A 13 -11.48 -8.81 25.40
CA THR A 13 -10.33 -9.38 24.67
C THR A 13 -10.59 -9.57 23.17
N LEU A 14 -11.83 -9.39 22.70
CA LEU A 14 -12.15 -9.43 21.27
C LEU A 14 -11.96 -8.08 20.56
N TRP A 15 -11.86 -6.99 21.34
CA TRP A 15 -11.74 -5.63 20.82
C TRP A 15 -10.32 -5.21 20.44
N SER A 16 -9.31 -6.05 20.66
CA SER A 16 -7.92 -5.75 20.32
C SER A 16 -7.53 -6.13 18.89
N MET A 17 -8.38 -6.83 18.15
CA MET A 17 -8.07 -7.35 16.80
C MET A 17 -8.66 -6.53 15.64
N VAL A 18 -9.57 -5.60 15.91
CA VAL A 18 -10.06 -4.64 14.89
C VAL A 18 -9.38 -3.31 15.20
N GLY A 19 -8.50 -2.85 14.31
CA GLY A 19 -7.59 -1.71 14.46
C GLY A 19 -8.24 -0.34 14.70
N LEU A 20 -9.02 -0.18 15.76
CA LEU A 20 -9.62 1.07 16.20
C LEU A 20 -8.81 1.72 17.35
N LYS A 21 -7.48 1.64 17.29
CA LYS A 21 -6.59 2.28 18.28
C LYS A 21 -6.24 3.73 17.91
N VAL A 22 -6.88 4.32 16.90
CA VAL A 22 -6.58 5.70 16.44
C VAL A 22 -7.47 6.76 17.12
N PHE A 23 -8.51 6.37 17.85
CA PHE A 23 -9.53 7.33 18.29
C PHE A 23 -9.39 7.87 19.73
N LYS A 24 -8.39 7.44 20.51
CA LYS A 24 -8.41 7.72 21.96
C LYS A 24 -7.72 9.02 22.42
N ASP A 25 -6.96 9.74 21.59
CA ASP A 25 -6.19 10.89 22.10
C ASP A 25 -6.00 12.06 21.10
N MET A 26 -7.03 12.49 20.35
CA MET A 26 -6.96 13.73 19.56
C MET A 26 -7.66 14.90 20.26
N PRO A 27 -6.93 15.89 20.81
CA PRO A 27 -7.51 17.14 21.28
C PRO A 27 -7.81 18.05 20.08
N GLY A 28 -9.11 18.25 19.76
CA GLY A 28 -9.51 19.32 18.83
C GLY A 28 -10.71 19.09 17.91
N SER A 29 -11.48 18.01 18.03
CA SER A 29 -12.62 17.78 17.13
C SER A 29 -13.90 18.51 17.58
N LEU A 30 -14.17 19.68 17.01
CA LEU A 30 -15.51 20.29 16.99
C LEU A 30 -16.39 19.54 15.97
N CYS A 31 -16.89 18.36 16.33
CA CYS A 31 -17.88 17.63 15.54
C CYS A 31 -19.25 17.76 16.22
N GLN A 32 -20.02 18.78 15.86
CA GLN A 32 -21.39 18.97 16.34
C GLN A 32 -22.35 18.12 15.50
N GLY A 33 -22.55 16.86 15.88
CA GLY A 33 -23.67 16.06 15.37
C GLY A 33 -23.33 14.60 15.08
N SER A 34 -24.03 13.70 15.78
CA SER A 34 -24.11 12.25 15.58
C SER A 34 -22.82 11.41 15.77
N VAL A 35 -23.02 10.25 16.38
CA VAL A 35 -22.02 9.46 17.14
C VAL A 35 -21.02 8.69 16.25
N HIS A 36 -20.94 8.99 14.96
CA HIS A 36 -20.00 8.36 14.02
C HIS A 36 -19.34 9.43 13.13
N ALA A 37 -18.01 9.46 13.10
CA ALA A 37 -17.28 10.30 12.16
C ALA A 37 -17.51 9.79 10.73
N CYS A 38 -17.94 10.66 9.82
CA CYS A 38 -18.02 10.34 8.39
C CYS A 38 -16.62 10.04 7.81
N PHE A 39 -16.54 9.25 6.75
CA PHE A 39 -15.27 8.97 6.05
C PHE A 39 -14.54 10.25 5.61
N GLU A 40 -15.29 11.28 5.21
CA GLU A 40 -14.71 12.59 4.86
C GLU A 40 -14.07 13.32 6.06
N CYS A 41 -14.53 13.06 7.28
CA CYS A 41 -13.94 13.66 8.48
C CYS A 41 -12.63 12.96 8.88
N THR A 42 -12.45 11.69 8.48
CA THR A 42 -11.26 10.88 8.80
C THR A 42 -10.30 10.74 7.63
N ILE A 43 -10.61 11.28 6.44
CA ILE A 43 -9.77 11.18 5.25
C ILE A 43 -8.35 11.73 5.47
N TRP A 44 -8.22 12.77 6.30
CA TRP A 44 -6.94 13.39 6.67
C TRP A 44 -6.02 12.50 7.50
N LEU A 45 -6.55 11.43 8.13
CA LEU A 45 -5.75 10.47 8.89
C LEU A 45 -5.07 9.42 7.99
N PHE A 46 -5.53 9.26 6.74
CA PHE A 46 -4.90 8.33 5.82
C PHE A 46 -3.61 8.94 5.30
N PRO A 47 -2.49 8.20 5.33
CA PRO A 47 -1.26 8.69 4.72
C PRO A 47 -1.51 9.00 3.25
N PRO A 48 -0.88 10.06 2.71
CA PRO A 48 -1.01 10.38 1.30
C PRO A 48 -0.56 9.18 0.46
N GLN A 49 -1.34 8.88 -0.59
CA GLN A 49 -1.01 7.81 -1.54
C GLN A 49 0.32 8.14 -2.20
N VAL A 50 1.27 7.19 -2.18
CA VAL A 50 2.58 7.36 -2.79
C VAL A 50 2.45 7.32 -4.32
N LYS A 51 2.30 8.48 -4.94
CA LYS A 51 2.33 8.63 -6.40
C LYS A 51 3.62 9.33 -6.80
N PHE A 52 4.43 8.64 -7.59
CA PHE A 52 5.68 9.21 -8.10
C PHE A 52 5.38 10.14 -9.29
N PRO A 53 6.01 11.32 -9.38
CA PRO A 53 5.85 12.19 -10.55
C PRO A 53 6.46 11.52 -11.79
N LEU A 54 5.76 11.62 -12.93
CA LEU A 54 6.14 10.95 -14.19
C LEU A 54 7.54 11.33 -14.68
N CYS A 55 7.97 12.58 -14.50
CA CYS A 55 9.30 13.03 -14.91
C CYS A 55 10.42 12.29 -14.16
N THR A 56 10.21 11.94 -12.88
CA THR A 56 11.18 11.18 -12.09
C THR A 56 11.27 9.72 -12.53
N LEU A 57 10.13 9.12 -12.92
CA LEU A 57 10.09 7.77 -13.49
C LEU A 57 10.78 7.70 -14.85
N ALA A 58 10.62 8.73 -15.68
CA ALA A 58 11.23 8.77 -17.01
C ALA A 58 12.74 8.98 -16.95
N GLU A 59 13.22 9.97 -16.19
CA GLU A 59 14.59 10.49 -16.35
C GLU A 59 15.57 10.03 -15.26
N ILE A 60 15.20 10.06 -13.97
CA ILE A 60 16.15 9.85 -12.86
C ILE A 60 15.53 8.99 -11.74
N PRO A 61 15.65 7.65 -11.80
CA PRO A 61 15.22 6.78 -10.72
C PRO A 61 16.17 6.91 -9.52
N ARG A 62 15.63 7.14 -8.32
CA ARG A 62 16.42 7.31 -7.08
C ARG A 62 16.39 6.07 -6.18
N THR A 63 15.43 5.19 -6.40
CA THR A 63 15.18 3.98 -5.60
C THR A 63 14.67 2.88 -6.50
N ALA A 64 14.84 1.64 -6.03
CA ALA A 64 14.30 0.43 -6.63
C ALA A 64 12.81 0.54 -7.04
N ALA A 65 11.99 1.14 -6.18
CA ALA A 65 10.56 1.33 -6.44
C ALA A 65 10.28 2.14 -7.72
N HIS A 66 11.11 3.15 -8.03
CA HIS A 66 10.96 3.94 -9.25
C HIS A 66 11.24 3.12 -10.52
N CYS A 67 12.16 2.13 -10.46
CA CYS A 67 12.45 1.26 -11.59
C CYS A 67 11.29 0.29 -11.87
N ILE A 68 10.67 -0.23 -10.82
CA ILE A 68 9.52 -1.13 -10.90
C ILE A 68 8.30 -0.39 -11.48
N GLU A 69 7.99 0.79 -10.95
CA GLU A 69 6.88 1.63 -11.41
C GLU A 69 7.07 2.10 -12.85
N TYR A 70 8.31 2.36 -13.27
CA TYR A 70 8.62 2.66 -14.67
C TYR A 70 8.31 1.47 -15.58
N ALA A 71 8.70 0.25 -15.17
CA ALA A 71 8.47 -0.95 -15.94
C ALA A 71 6.96 -1.24 -16.09
N HIS A 72 6.21 -1.05 -15.02
CA HIS A 72 4.75 -1.26 -14.98
C HIS A 72 3.95 -0.18 -15.72
N LEU A 73 4.21 1.11 -15.48
CA LEU A 73 3.37 2.18 -16.02
C LEU A 73 3.73 2.62 -17.43
N ILE A 74 5.01 2.52 -17.82
CA ILE A 74 5.51 3.05 -19.09
C ILE A 74 5.88 1.90 -20.03
N LYS A 75 6.78 1.00 -19.60
CA LYS A 75 7.28 -0.07 -20.48
C LYS A 75 6.24 -1.14 -20.81
N TRP A 76 5.37 -1.48 -19.86
CA TRP A 76 4.34 -2.47 -20.08
C TRP A 76 3.41 -2.06 -21.23
N ASP A 77 2.87 -0.84 -21.18
CA ASP A 77 1.98 -0.29 -22.20
C ASP A 77 2.66 -0.16 -23.58
N GLU A 78 3.97 0.14 -23.60
CA GLU A 78 4.76 0.22 -24.84
C GLU A 78 4.91 -1.14 -25.55
N VAL A 79 5.07 -2.24 -24.80
CA VAL A 79 5.39 -3.57 -25.35
C VAL A 79 4.14 -4.43 -25.50
N HIS A 80 3.25 -4.39 -24.52
CA HIS A 80 2.01 -5.16 -24.44
C HIS A 80 0.81 -4.23 -24.66
N SER A 81 0.85 -3.46 -25.75
CA SER A 81 -0.23 -2.55 -26.12
C SER A 81 -1.54 -3.32 -26.28
N GLY A 82 -2.50 -3.10 -25.38
CA GLY A 82 -3.81 -3.74 -25.39
C GLY A 82 -4.01 -4.88 -24.37
N GLU A 83 -2.98 -5.25 -23.62
CA GLU A 83 -3.08 -6.22 -22.52
C GLU A 83 -2.91 -5.53 -21.17
N ALA A 84 -3.91 -5.69 -20.29
CA ALA A 84 -3.83 -5.16 -18.94
C ALA A 84 -2.82 -5.98 -18.12
N PHE A 85 -2.01 -5.29 -17.32
CA PHE A 85 -1.10 -5.96 -16.40
C PHE A 85 -1.88 -6.72 -15.33
N ASP A 86 -1.58 -8.01 -15.18
CA ASP A 86 -2.16 -8.89 -14.16
C ASP A 86 -1.10 -9.23 -13.10
N LEU A 87 -1.47 -9.07 -11.83
CA LEU A 87 -0.61 -9.28 -10.65
C LEU A 87 -0.61 -10.73 -10.16
N ASP A 88 -1.57 -11.56 -10.61
CA ASP A 88 -1.66 -12.97 -10.28
C ASP A 88 -0.90 -13.84 -11.31
N ASP A 89 -0.62 -13.32 -12.50
CA ASP A 89 0.16 -14.00 -13.53
C ASP A 89 1.68 -13.95 -13.26
N PRO A 90 2.34 -15.09 -13.02
CA PRO A 90 3.77 -15.11 -12.71
C PRO A 90 4.65 -14.67 -13.88
N GLU A 91 4.16 -14.77 -15.12
CA GLU A 91 4.87 -14.32 -16.31
C GLU A 91 4.94 -12.79 -16.40
N HIS A 92 3.83 -12.11 -16.09
CA HIS A 92 3.76 -10.64 -16.04
C HIS A 92 4.69 -10.07 -14.97
N ILE A 93 4.63 -10.64 -13.76
CA ILE A 93 5.49 -10.25 -12.64
C ILE A 93 6.97 -10.44 -13.00
N LYS A 94 7.31 -11.58 -13.61
CA LYS A 94 8.69 -11.87 -14.02
C LYS A 94 9.19 -10.88 -15.08
N TRP A 95 8.36 -10.55 -16.05
CA TRP A 95 8.72 -9.58 -17.09
C TRP A 95 9.03 -8.20 -16.51
N VAL A 96 8.17 -7.69 -15.61
CA VAL A 96 8.38 -6.41 -14.93
C VAL A 96 9.66 -6.44 -14.09
N TYR A 97 9.92 -7.55 -13.40
CA TYR A 97 11.15 -7.74 -12.63
C TYR A 97 12.41 -7.64 -13.51
N ASP A 98 12.44 -8.38 -14.62
CA ASP A 98 13.59 -8.42 -15.53
C ASP A 98 13.85 -7.05 -16.15
N GLU A 99 12.80 -6.31 -16.53
CA GLU A 99 12.94 -4.98 -17.11
C GLU A 99 13.36 -3.92 -16.08
N ALA A 100 12.83 -4.01 -14.86
CA ALA A 100 13.23 -3.13 -13.76
C ALA A 100 14.70 -3.36 -13.34
N ASN A 101 15.18 -4.60 -13.39
CA ASN A 101 16.58 -4.94 -13.11
C ASN A 101 17.54 -4.34 -14.13
N LYS A 102 17.26 -4.48 -15.43
CA LYS A 102 18.07 -3.84 -16.49
C LYS A 102 18.19 -2.34 -16.25
N ARG A 103 17.09 -1.69 -15.86
CA ARG A 103 17.10 -0.27 -15.51
C ARG A 103 17.92 0.00 -14.26
N ALA A 104 17.78 -0.80 -13.20
CA ALA A 104 18.56 -0.65 -11.98
C ALA A 104 20.08 -0.75 -12.25
N GLU A 105 20.50 -1.70 -13.09
CA GLU A 105 21.91 -1.85 -13.53
C GLU A 105 22.43 -0.59 -14.24
N LEU A 106 21.63 0.03 -15.12
CA LEU A 106 22.01 1.27 -15.82
C LEU A 106 22.27 2.45 -14.88
N PHE A 107 21.54 2.54 -13.77
CA PHE A 107 21.67 3.61 -12.79
C PHE A 107 22.53 3.23 -11.58
N GLY A 108 23.10 2.02 -11.55
CA GLY A 108 23.87 1.51 -10.41
C GLY A 108 23.07 1.41 -9.12
N ILE A 109 21.75 1.20 -9.22
CA ILE A 109 20.87 1.02 -8.07
C ILE A 109 20.96 -0.44 -7.63
N GLN A 110 20.95 -0.67 -6.31
CA GLN A 110 21.07 -2.00 -5.72
C GLN A 110 20.03 -2.97 -6.30
N GLU A 111 20.48 -4.20 -6.56
CA GLU A 111 19.69 -5.31 -7.13
C GLU A 111 18.29 -5.40 -6.52
N LEU A 112 17.28 -5.54 -7.38
CA LEU A 112 15.89 -5.68 -6.95
C LEU A 112 15.69 -7.09 -6.42
N HIS A 113 15.07 -7.22 -5.24
CA HIS A 113 14.58 -8.50 -4.77
C HIS A 113 13.10 -8.64 -5.18
N CYS A 114 12.68 -9.81 -5.63
CA CYS A 114 11.30 -10.09 -6.06
C CYS A 114 10.23 -9.67 -5.01
N LEU A 115 10.58 -9.64 -3.71
CA LEU A 115 9.73 -9.13 -2.64
C LEU A 115 9.31 -7.64 -2.81
N SER A 116 10.06 -6.86 -3.59
CA SER A 116 9.77 -5.45 -3.86
C SER A 116 8.55 -5.24 -4.77
N LEU A 117 8.03 -6.29 -5.42
CA LEU A 117 6.84 -6.22 -6.28
C LEU A 117 5.51 -6.37 -5.50
N ARG A 118 5.55 -6.73 -4.21
CA ARG A 118 4.33 -6.91 -3.37
C ARG A 118 3.55 -5.62 -3.06
N GLY A 119 4.00 -4.49 -3.59
CA GLY A 119 3.37 -3.18 -3.40
C GLY A 119 2.73 -2.59 -4.66
N LEU A 120 2.76 -3.32 -5.79
CA LEU A 120 2.02 -3.00 -7.01
C LEU A 120 0.57 -3.49 -6.91
#